data_AF-A0A6N8FDC6-F1
#
_entry.id   AF-A0A6N8FDC6-F1
#
_cell.length_a   1.000
_cell.length_b   1.000
_cell.length_c   1.000
_cell.angle_alpha   90.00
_cell.angle_beta   90.00
_cell.angle_gamma   90.00
#
_symmetry.space_group_name_H-M   'P 1'
#
loop_
_entity.id
_entity.type
_entity.pdbx_description
1 polymer ?
#
loop_
_entity_poly.entity_id
_entity_poly.type
_entity_poly.pdbx_seq_one_letter_code
_entity_poly.pdbx_strand_id
1 'polypeptide(L)'
;MNPSRLAFISFNVEPQVQHTYKYSELGKISMENHQAYCAQHHIDYIDEIERDDTCDICWAKIPLILKALENYEWVVWADSDTLIANMHIDLRSLCDDDYDFISQCPSVFCLSLIGQKRSVCWKCR
;
A
#
# COMPACT_ATOMS: atom_id res chain seq x y z
N MET A 1 23.40 8.28 -3.50
CA MET A 1 22.18 7.47 -3.73
C MET A 1 21.02 8.39 -3.45
N ASN A 2 20.29 8.78 -4.48
CA ASN A 2 19.04 9.50 -4.27
C ASN A 2 18.09 8.45 -3.67
N PRO A 3 17.58 8.58 -2.44
CA PRO A 3 16.60 7.62 -1.95
C PRO A 3 15.46 7.64 -2.96
N SER A 4 15.19 6.49 -3.59
CA SER A 4 14.11 6.35 -4.55
C SER A 4 12.88 7.01 -3.97
N ARG A 5 12.33 7.99 -4.69
CA ARG A 5 11.18 8.76 -4.21
C ARG A 5 10.01 7.78 -4.20
N LEU A 6 9.75 7.20 -3.04
CA LEU A 6 8.66 6.27 -2.78
C LEU A 6 7.48 7.05 -2.20
N ALA A 7 6.30 6.88 -2.78
CA ALA A 7 5.05 7.31 -2.15
C ALA A 7 4.30 6.10 -1.61
N PHE A 8 3.64 6.29 -0.47
CA PHE A 8 2.71 5.33 0.10
C PHE A 8 1.30 5.89 -0.04
N ILE A 9 0.39 5.09 -0.62
CA ILE A 9 -0.99 5.49 -0.89
C ILE A 9 -1.94 4.51 -0.21
N SER A 10 -2.86 5.04 0.58
CA SER A 10 -3.96 4.30 1.20
C SER A 10 -5.07 5.28 1.52
N PHE A 11 -6.34 4.88 1.37
CA PHE A 11 -7.47 5.70 1.80
C PHE A 11 -8.60 4.86 2.37
N ASN A 12 -9.39 5.49 3.23
CA ASN A 12 -10.56 4.89 3.85
C ASN A 12 -11.77 5.80 3.63
N VAL A 13 -12.76 5.30 2.91
CA VAL A 13 -14.02 6.02 2.68
C VAL A 13 -15.13 5.22 3.31
N GLU A 14 -15.72 5.77 4.37
CA GLU A 14 -16.84 5.12 5.04
C GLU A 14 -18.08 5.14 4.13
N PRO A 15 -18.66 3.96 3.79
CA PRO A 15 -19.90 3.91 3.03
C PRO A 15 -21.09 4.38 3.88
N GLN A 16 -22.16 4.84 3.23
CA GLN A 16 -23.39 5.27 3.91
C GLN A 16 -24.04 4.14 4.72
N VAL A 17 -23.99 2.91 4.19
CA VAL A 17 -24.48 1.71 4.87
C VAL A 17 -23.29 0.87 5.30
N GLN A 18 -23.12 0.72 6.61
CA GLN A 18 -22.05 -0.08 7.20
C GLN A 18 -22.63 -1.40 7.72
N HIS A 19 -22.15 -2.51 7.19
CA HIS A 19 -22.50 -3.85 7.69
C HIS A 19 -21.50 -4.38 8.73
N THR A 20 -20.32 -3.74 8.82
CA THR A 20 -19.21 -4.17 9.66
C THR A 20 -18.40 -2.95 10.12
N TYR A 21 -17.50 -3.16 11.08
CA TYR A 21 -16.56 -2.16 11.59
C TYR A 21 -15.32 -1.94 10.70
N LYS A 22 -15.30 -2.53 9.49
CA LYS A 22 -14.17 -2.45 8.58
C LYS A 22 -13.76 -1.00 8.29
N TYR A 23 -14.71 -0.14 7.98
CA TYR A 23 -14.41 1.24 7.59
C TYR A 23 -14.38 2.20 8.78
N SER A 24 -15.31 2.05 9.74
CA SER A 24 -15.44 2.96 10.87
C SER A 24 -14.35 2.81 11.93
N GLU A 25 -13.87 1.59 12.17
CA GLU A 25 -12.88 1.29 13.22
C GLU A 25 -11.56 0.81 12.61
N LEU A 26 -11.58 -0.29 11.84
CA LEU A 26 -10.34 -0.88 11.32
C LEU A 26 -9.64 0.06 10.33
N GLY A 27 -10.42 0.76 9.49
CA GLY A 27 -9.93 1.79 8.60
C GLY A 27 -9.13 2.86 9.33
N LYS A 28 -9.64 3.39 10.44
CA LYS A 28 -8.93 4.42 11.22
C LYS A 28 -7.64 3.90 11.82
N ILE A 29 -7.69 2.71 12.44
CA ILE A 29 -6.51 2.06 13.05
C ILE A 29 -5.43 1.81 11.99
N SER A 30 -5.82 1.32 10.82
CA SER A 30 -4.90 1.07 9.69
C SER A 30 -4.25 2.34 9.18
N MET A 31 -5.04 3.40 8.97
CA MET A 31 -4.54 4.69 8.48
C MET A 31 -3.54 5.30 9.47
N GLU A 32 -3.83 5.28 10.77
CA GLU A 32 -2.90 5.73 11.82
C GLU A 32 -1.60 4.92 11.82
N ASN A 33 -1.71 3.60 11.66
CA ASN A 33 -0.55 2.70 11.55
C ASN A 33 0.32 3.01 10.33
N HIS A 34 -0.28 3.24 9.16
CA HIS A 34 0.42 3.60 7.94
C HIS A 34 1.10 4.97 8.05
N GLN A 35 0.40 5.97 8.61
CA GLN A 35 0.95 7.32 8.83
C GLN A 35 2.16 7.27 9.77
N ALA A 36 2.08 6.52 10.88
CA ALA A 36 3.19 6.35 11.81
C ALA A 36 4.41 5.70 11.14
N TYR A 37 4.18 4.70 10.28
CA TYR A 37 5.25 4.06 9.52
C TYR A 37 5.91 5.04 8.53
N CYS A 38 5.11 5.75 7.75
CA CYS A 38 5.61 6.68 6.74
C CYS A 38 6.40 7.81 7.40
N ALA A 39 5.92 8.33 8.53
CA ALA A 39 6.64 9.32 9.33
C ALA A 39 8.00 8.80 9.83
N GLN A 40 8.07 7.54 10.28
CA GLN A 40 9.31 6.92 10.76
C GLN A 40 10.37 6.77 9.65
N HIS A 41 9.94 6.48 8.42
CA HIS A 41 10.84 6.19 7.28
C HIS A 41 11.05 7.38 6.33
N HIS A 42 10.42 8.51 6.62
CA HIS A 42 10.40 9.71 5.76
C HIS A 42 9.87 9.40 4.36
N ILE A 43 8.72 8.72 4.31
CA ILE A 43 7.98 8.39 3.10
C ILE A 43 6.76 9.32 3.03
N ASP A 44 6.47 9.85 1.83
CA ASP A 44 5.28 10.66 1.63
C ASP A 44 4.03 9.78 1.66
N TYR A 45 3.07 10.14 2.52
CA TYR A 45 1.82 9.44 2.69
C TYR A 45 0.69 10.21 2.01
N ILE A 46 0.00 9.57 1.07
CA ILE A 46 -1.10 10.14 0.30
C ILE A 46 -2.39 9.40 0.66
N ASP A 47 -3.27 10.09 1.38
CA ASP A 47 -4.55 9.57 1.84
C ASP A 47 -5.78 10.35 1.35
N GLU A 48 -5.56 11.47 0.71
CA GLU A 48 -6.61 12.28 0.13
C GLU A 48 -6.98 11.77 -1.27
N ILE A 49 -8.28 11.51 -1.45
CA ILE A 49 -8.84 11.19 -2.76
C ILE A 49 -9.74 12.33 -3.24
N GLU A 50 -9.66 12.62 -4.53
CA GLU A 50 -10.70 13.36 -5.22
C GLU A 50 -11.84 12.39 -5.52
N ARG A 51 -13.02 12.64 -4.94
CA ARG A 51 -14.17 11.76 -5.10
C ARG A 51 -14.78 11.96 -6.48
N ASP A 52 -14.77 10.90 -7.28
CA ASP A 52 -15.50 10.81 -8.53
C ASP A 52 -16.73 9.91 -8.32
N ASP A 53 -17.91 10.53 -8.24
CA ASP A 53 -19.18 9.81 -8.04
C ASP A 53 -19.60 8.97 -9.26
N THR A 54 -18.84 9.03 -10.37
CA THR A 54 -19.10 8.20 -11.57
C THR A 54 -18.44 6.83 -11.52
N CYS A 55 -17.58 6.57 -10.53
CA CYS A 55 -16.84 5.31 -10.41
C CYS A 55 -16.94 4.72 -9.00
N ASP A 56 -16.91 3.38 -8.91
CA ASP A 56 -16.84 2.73 -7.60
C ASP A 56 -15.55 3.11 -6.88
N ILE A 57 -15.66 3.33 -5.57
CA ILE A 57 -14.56 3.85 -4.75
C ILE A 57 -13.29 2.98 -4.78
N CYS A 58 -13.43 1.68 -5.05
CA CYS A 58 -12.29 0.76 -5.18
C CYS A 58 -11.40 1.07 -6.38
N TRP A 59 -11.91 1.77 -7.40
CA TRP A 59 -11.18 2.18 -8.60
C TRP A 59 -10.52 3.56 -8.47
N ALA A 60 -10.91 4.35 -7.46
CA ALA A 60 -10.33 5.68 -7.20
C ALA A 60 -8.80 5.64 -6.95
N LYS A 61 -8.25 4.47 -6.60
CA LYS A 61 -6.80 4.27 -6.46
C LYS A 61 -6.03 4.40 -7.77
N ILE A 62 -6.62 4.04 -8.92
CA ILE A 62 -5.91 4.08 -10.21
C ILE A 62 -5.47 5.50 -10.57
N PRO A 63 -6.36 6.50 -10.65
CA PRO A 63 -5.93 7.86 -10.98
C PRO A 63 -4.96 8.43 -9.95
N LEU A 64 -5.12 8.07 -8.67
CA LEU A 64 -4.23 8.52 -7.60
C LEU A 64 -2.81 7.96 -7.75
N ILE A 65 -2.69 6.65 -8.03
CA ILE A 65 -1.40 6.00 -8.30
C ILE A 65 -0.73 6.59 -9.53
N LEU A 66 -1.48 6.80 -10.62
CA LEU A 66 -0.94 7.40 -11.85
C LEU A 66 -0.41 8.82 -11.61
N LYS A 67 -1.15 9.66 -10.90
CA LYS A 67 -0.74 11.02 -10.51
C LYS A 67 0.52 11.00 -9.64
N ALA A 68 0.65 10.04 -8.72
CA ALA A 68 1.85 9.89 -7.91
C ALA A 68 3.07 9.47 -8.76
N LEU A 69 2.91 8.54 -9.69
CA LEU A 69 4.00 8.09 -10.57
C LEU A 69 4.60 9.22 -11.44
N GLU A 70 3.93 10.37 -11.59
CA GLU A 70 4.52 11.55 -12.24
C GLU A 70 5.69 12.18 -11.42
N ASN A 71 5.74 11.94 -10.11
CA ASN A 71 6.67 12.59 -9.18
C ASN A 71 7.53 11.60 -8.36
N TYR A 72 7.13 10.34 -8.34
CA TYR A 72 7.72 9.26 -7.54
C TYR A 72 8.18 8.13 -8.47
N GLU A 73 9.33 7.52 -8.14
CA GLU A 73 9.86 6.37 -8.89
C GLU A 73 9.07 5.09 -8.57
N TRP A 74 8.64 4.99 -7.32
CA TRP A 74 7.88 3.85 -6.82
C TRP A 74 6.66 4.33 -6.05
N VAL A 75 5.56 3.59 -6.18
CA VAL A 75 4.31 3.85 -5.45
C VAL A 75 3.85 2.55 -4.81
N VAL A 76 3.59 2.60 -3.51
CA VAL A 76 2.97 1.50 -2.77
C VAL A 76 1.50 1.80 -2.61
N TRP A 77 0.65 0.86 -3.01
CA TRP A 77 -0.75 0.84 -2.64
C TRP A 77 -0.97 -0.13 -1.48
N ALA A 78 -1.69 0.32 -0.47
CA ALA A 78 -2.19 -0.52 0.61
C ALA A 78 -3.67 -0.27 0.83
N ASP A 79 -4.46 -1.34 1.00
CA ASP A 79 -5.87 -1.19 1.34
C ASP A 79 -6.01 -0.68 2.79
N SER A 80 -7.06 0.05 3.10
CA SER A 80 -7.30 0.60 4.46
C SER A 80 -7.64 -0.46 5.52
N ASP A 81 -7.64 -1.74 5.18
CA ASP A 81 -7.72 -2.85 6.11
C ASP A 81 -6.40 -3.63 6.27
N THR A 82 -5.28 -3.06 5.80
CA THR A 82 -3.95 -3.63 6.04
C THR A 82 -3.25 -3.03 7.25
N LEU A 83 -2.30 -3.77 7.84
CA LEU A 83 -1.44 -3.27 8.92
C LEU A 83 0.02 -3.58 8.63
N ILE A 84 0.89 -2.63 8.96
CA ILE A 84 2.33 -2.79 8.99
C ILE A 84 2.71 -3.34 10.35
N ALA A 85 3.00 -4.65 10.39
CA ALA A 85 3.35 -5.36 11.60
C ALA A 85 4.82 -5.20 12.02
N ASN A 86 5.72 -4.95 11.05
CA ASN A 86 7.14 -4.73 11.31
C ASN A 86 7.55 -3.33 10.86
N MET A 87 7.56 -2.40 11.82
CA MET A 87 7.87 -0.99 11.57
C MET A 87 9.33 -0.74 11.23
N HIS A 88 10.23 -1.72 11.39
CA HIS A 88 11.68 -1.53 11.17
C HIS A 88 12.12 -1.79 9.74
N ILE A 89 11.32 -2.50 8.93
CA ILE A 89 11.66 -2.78 7.54
C ILE A 89 11.28 -1.57 6.70
N ASP A 90 12.24 -1.03 5.95
CA ASP A 90 12.00 0.04 4.98
C ASP A 90 11.50 -0.56 3.65
N LEU A 91 10.34 -0.14 3.18
CA LEU A 91 9.73 -0.62 1.93
C LEU A 91 10.59 -0.34 0.70
N ARG A 92 11.48 0.65 0.74
CA ARG A 92 12.46 0.88 -0.34
C ARG A 92 13.35 -0.34 -0.60
N SER A 93 13.55 -1.21 0.40
CA SER A 93 14.28 -2.47 0.22
C SER A 93 13.56 -3.50 -0.66
N LEU A 94 12.28 -3.30 -0.95
CA LEU A 94 11.48 -4.14 -1.85
C LEU A 94 11.43 -3.59 -3.28
N CYS A 95 11.80 -2.33 -3.48
CA CYS A 95 11.84 -1.70 -4.80
C CYS A 95 12.97 -2.32 -5.63
N ASP A 96 12.69 -2.66 -6.89
CA ASP A 96 13.66 -3.30 -7.78
C ASP A 96 13.45 -2.83 -9.21
N ASP A 97 14.39 -2.00 -9.70
CA ASP A 97 14.33 -1.32 -10.99
C ASP A 97 14.38 -2.27 -12.21
N ASP A 98 14.63 -3.57 -12.00
CA ASP A 98 14.48 -4.58 -13.07
C ASP A 98 13.00 -4.91 -13.38
N TYR A 99 12.04 -4.30 -12.67
CA TYR A 99 10.63 -4.62 -12.74
C TYR A 99 9.71 -3.41 -12.55
N ASP A 100 8.57 -3.40 -13.24
CA ASP A 100 7.61 -2.31 -13.17
C ASP A 100 6.54 -2.52 -12.09
N PHE A 101 6.33 -3.78 -11.65
CA PHE A 101 5.26 -4.13 -10.71
C PHE A 101 5.64 -5.27 -9.78
N ILE A 102 5.46 -5.03 -8.48
CA ILE A 102 5.71 -5.97 -7.40
C ILE A 102 4.42 -6.13 -6.59
N SER A 103 3.99 -7.38 -6.38
CA SER A 103 2.75 -7.68 -5.65
C SER A 103 2.92 -8.81 -4.64
N GLN A 104 1.97 -8.88 -3.71
CA GLN A 104 1.88 -9.94 -2.73
C GLN A 104 1.58 -11.28 -3.42
N CYS A 105 2.24 -12.35 -2.99
CA CYS A 105 1.94 -13.71 -3.43
C CYS A 105 1.47 -14.55 -2.24
N PRO A 106 0.15 -14.78 -2.08
CA PRO A 106 -0.40 -15.51 -0.94
C PRO A 106 0.21 -16.91 -0.75
N SER A 107 0.48 -17.61 -1.86
CA SER A 107 1.10 -18.94 -1.83
C SER A 107 2.52 -18.89 -1.25
N VAL A 108 3.31 -17.88 -1.58
CA VAL A 108 4.68 -17.74 -1.05
C VAL A 108 4.66 -17.29 0.40
N PHE A 109 3.76 -16.36 0.76
CA PHE A 109 3.57 -15.92 2.14
C PHE A 109 3.20 -17.10 3.05
N CYS A 110 2.18 -17.87 2.67
CA CYS A 110 1.75 -19.06 3.43
C CYS A 110 2.86 -20.12 3.54
N LEU A 111 3.64 -20.35 2.48
CA LEU A 111 4.78 -21.27 2.51
C LEU A 111 5.87 -20.81 3.48
N SER A 112 6.13 -19.51 3.56
CA SER A 112 7.11 -18.95 4.49
C SER A 112 6.70 -19.13 5.96
N LEU A 113 5.41 -19.05 6.26
CA LEU A 113 4.86 -19.27 7.61
C LEU A 113 5.00 -20.72 8.08
N ILE A 114 4.97 -21.69 7.17
CA ILE A 114 5.17 -23.12 7.48
C ILE A 114 6.64 -23.57 7.33
N GLY A 115 7.57 -22.62 7.25
CA GLY A 115 9.01 -22.90 7.20
C GLY A 115 9.53 -23.43 5.85
N GLN A 116 8.73 -23.40 4.79
CA GLN A 116 9.20 -23.72 3.44
C GLN A 116 9.75 -22.47 2.75
N LYS A 117 11.07 -22.34 2.71
CA LYS A 117 11.74 -21.31 1.90
C LYS A 117 11.69 -21.71 0.42
N ARG A 118 10.89 -21.01 -0.38
CA ARG A 118 11.13 -20.88 -1.82
C ARG A 118 11.31 -19.41 -2.18
N SER A 119 12.30 -19.14 -3.02
CA SER A 119 12.55 -17.84 -3.64
C SER A 119 11.49 -17.57 -4.70
N VAL A 120 10.37 -16.94 -4.34
CA VAL A 120 9.40 -16.50 -5.36
C VAL A 120 8.75 -15.20 -4.92
N CYS A 121 9.30 -14.07 -5.34
CA CYS A 121 8.52 -12.85 -5.47
C CYS A 121 8.34 -12.65 -6.98
N TRP A 122 7.10 -12.72 -7.46
CA TRP A 122 6.79 -12.57 -8.87
C TRP A 122 6.75 -11.10 -9.19
N LYS A 123 7.87 -10.65 -9.70
CA LYS A 123 8.02 -9.34 -10.26
C LYS A 123 7.65 -9.46 -11.74
N CYS A 124 6.62 -8.73 -12.16
CA CYS A 124 6.14 -8.78 -13.53
C CYS A 124 6.98 -7.81 -14.36
N ARG A 125 7.44 -8.28 -15.52
CA ARG A 125 8.25 -7.52 -16.48
C ARG A 125 7.35 -6.95 -17.57
#